data_AF-A0A4Q6UX34-F1
#
_entry.id   AF-A0A4Q6UX34-F1
#
_cell.length_a   1.000
_cell.length_b   1.000
_cell.length_c   1.000
_cell.angle_alpha   90.00
_cell.angle_beta   90.00
_cell.angle_gamma   90.00
#
_symmetry.space_group_name_H-M   'P 1'
#
loop_
_entity.id
_entity.type
_entity.pdbx_description
1 polymer ?
#
loop_
_entity_poly.entity_id
_entity_poly.type
_entity_poly.pdbx_seq_one_letter_code
_entity_poly.pdbx_strand_id
1 'polypeptide(L)' 'MGPDSADFVSATPTPGWTMQVWTREESGGAWIRVTFTQGDRSSSVFCSWNGYPPRVDIDER' A
#
# COMPACT_ATOMS: atom_id res chain seq x y z
N MET A 1 -3.46 -16.39 8.30
CA MET A 1 -2.47 -15.43 7.77
C MET A 1 -1.10 -15.94 8.15
N GLY A 2 -0.31 -16.34 7.15
CA GLY A 2 1.07 -16.81 7.35
C GLY A 2 2.07 -15.64 7.25
N PRO A 3 3.37 -15.88 7.51
CA PRO A 3 4.40 -14.84 7.45
C PRO A 3 4.60 -14.23 6.05
N ASP A 4 4.04 -14.85 5.02
CA ASP A 4 4.19 -14.47 3.61
C ASP A 4 2.89 -13.91 2.99
N SER A 5 1.94 -13.47 3.81
CA SER A 5 0.67 -12.91 3.33
C SER A 5 0.36 -11.58 4.00
N ALA A 6 0.02 -10.56 3.23
CA ALA A 6 -0.56 -9.32 3.70
C ALA A 6 -1.84 -9.03 2.92
N ASP A 7 -2.93 -8.74 3.63
CA ASP A 7 -4.20 -8.31 3.05
C ASP A 7 -4.45 -6.85 3.37
N PHE A 8 -4.87 -6.10 2.35
CA PHE A 8 -5.34 -4.74 2.55
C PHE A 8 -6.80 -4.74 2.96
N VAL A 9 -7.05 -4.49 4.24
CA VAL A 9 -8.39 -4.64 4.85
C VAL A 9 -9.27 -3.41 4.63
N SER A 10 -8.70 -2.20 4.70
CA SER A 10 -9.41 -0.95 4.40
C SER A 10 -8.47 0.24 4.42
N ALA A 11 -8.77 1.26 3.61
CA ALA A 11 -8.46 2.64 3.97
C ALA A 11 -9.64 3.52 3.58
N THR A 12 -10.00 4.42 4.49
CA THR A 12 -11.06 5.38 4.25
C THR A 12 -10.41 6.76 4.14
N PRO A 13 -10.27 7.32 2.93
CA PRO A 13 -9.80 8.69 2.79
C PRO A 13 -10.76 9.67 3.46
N THR A 14 -10.21 10.77 3.99
CA THR A 14 -11.02 11.94 4.38
C THR A 14 -11.74 12.50 3.14
N PRO A 15 -12.97 13.05 3.25
CA PRO A 15 -13.67 13.65 2.11
C PRO A 15 -12.78 14.63 1.32
N GLY A 16 -12.81 14.51 -0.01
CA GLY A 16 -11.97 15.33 -0.90
C GLY A 16 -10.61 14.72 -1.24
N TRP A 17 -10.28 13.52 -0.75
CA TRP A 17 -9.14 12.73 -1.20
C TRP A 17 -9.60 11.63 -2.16
N THR A 18 -8.83 11.43 -3.24
CA THR A 18 -8.95 10.30 -4.15
C THR A 18 -8.08 9.16 -3.65
N MET A 19 -8.52 7.91 -3.80
CA MET A 19 -7.76 6.73 -3.43
C MET A 19 -7.53 5.82 -4.64
N GLN A 20 -6.31 5.35 -4.80
CA GLN A 20 -5.94 4.35 -5.80
C GLN A 20 -5.16 3.22 -5.13
N VAL A 21 -5.43 1.98 -5.55
CA VAL A 21 -4.80 0.77 -5.02
C VAL A 21 -4.14 0.01 -6.16
N TRP A 22 -2.93 -0.48 -5.92
CA TRP A 22 -2.20 -1.37 -6.82
C TRP A 22 -1.68 -2.57 -6.04
N THR A 23 -1.69 -3.72 -6.68
CA THR A 23 -1.10 -4.96 -6.15
C THR A 23 -0.18 -5.57 -7.19
N ARG A 24 0.89 -6.21 -6.74
CA ARG A 24 1.80 -6.97 -7.59
C ARG A 24 2.33 -8.16 -6.83
N GLU A 25 2.28 -9.32 -7.45
CA GLU A 25 2.89 -10.54 -6.92
C GLU A 25 3.71 -11.19 -8.04
N GLU A 26 5.03 -11.20 -7.89
CA GLU A 26 5.95 -11.78 -8.87
C GLU A 26 7.10 -12.49 -8.16
N SER A 27 7.92 -13.25 -8.90
CA SER A 27 9.06 -14.01 -8.36
C SER A 27 10.10 -13.15 -7.61
N GLY A 28 10.06 -11.82 -7.78
CA GLY A 28 10.91 -10.86 -7.07
C GLY A 28 10.31 -10.31 -5.77
N GLY A 29 9.12 -10.77 -5.38
CA GLY A 29 8.38 -10.31 -4.20
C GLY A 29 6.97 -9.83 -4.52
N ALA A 30 6.20 -9.61 -3.46
CA ALA A 30 4.84 -9.12 -3.53
C ALA A 30 4.69 -7.80 -2.78
N TRP A 31 3.80 -6.94 -3.27
CA TRP A 31 3.50 -5.67 -2.63
C TRP A 31 2.10 -5.15 -2.93
N ILE A 32 1.65 -4.27 -2.05
CA ILE A 32 0.44 -3.46 -2.16
C ILE A 32 0.86 -2.00 -2.05
N ARG A 33 0.38 -1.16 -2.95
CA ARG A 33 0.50 0.30 -2.85
C ARG A 33 -0.88 0.91 -2.76
N VAL A 34 -1.06 1.84 -1.83
CA VAL A 34 -2.25 2.66 -1.71
C VAL A 34 -1.81 4.11 -1.78
N THR A 35 -2.33 4.86 -2.73
CA THR A 35 -2.05 6.30 -2.83
C THR A 35 -3.34 7.07 -2.58
N PHE A 36 -3.24 8.08 -1.72
CA PHE A 36 -4.26 9.09 -1.49
C PHE A 36 -3.79 10.39 -2.14
N THR A 37 -4.65 11.06 -2.92
CA THR A 37 -4.34 12.37 -3.50
C THR A 37 -5.42 13.39 -3.20
N GLN A 38 -5.03 14.63 -2.90
CA GLN A 38 -5.93 15.78 -2.75
C GLN A 38 -5.24 17.04 -3.28
N GLY A 39 -5.69 17.52 -4.45
CA GLY A 39 -5.02 18.63 -5.13
C GLY A 39 -3.56 18.29 -5.39
N ASP A 40 -2.66 19.10 -4.84
CA ASP A 40 -1.20 18.91 -4.96
C ASP A 40 -0.59 18.01 -3.86
N ARG A 41 -1.39 17.52 -2.92
CA ARG A 41 -0.94 16.64 -1.83
C ARG A 41 -1.08 15.18 -2.22
N SER A 42 -0.12 14.36 -1.83
CA SER A 42 -0.25 12.90 -1.93
C SER A 42 0.40 12.17 -0.77
N SER A 43 -0.22 11.08 -0.34
CA SER A 43 0.36 10.13 0.64
C SER A 43 0.24 8.73 0.06
N SER A 44 1.36 8.01 -0.01
CA SER A 44 1.43 6.64 -0.53
C SER A 44 1.90 5.69 0.57
N VAL A 45 1.13 4.64 0.82
CA VAL A 45 1.49 3.54 1.70
C VAL A 45 1.90 2.35 0.86
N PHE A 46 3.06 1.78 1.13
CA PHE A 46 3.57 0.57 0.50
C PHE A 46 3.66 -0.53 1.55
N CYS A 47 3.09 -1.69 1.26
CA CYS A 47 3.27 -2.90 2.04
C CYS A 47 3.95 -3.94 1.15
N SER A 48 5.14 -4.41 1.51
CA SER A 48 5.90 -5.38 0.71
C SER A 48 6.30 -6.61 1.52
N TRP A 49 6.31 -7.77 0.87
CA TRP A 49 6.76 -9.03 1.45
C TRP A 49 7.45 -9.88 0.40
N ASN A 50 8.59 -10.49 0.77
CA ASN A 50 9.33 -11.40 -0.10
C ASN A 50 10.17 -12.38 0.73
N GLY A 51 9.52 -13.39 1.32
CA GLY A 51 10.18 -14.36 2.21
C GLY A 51 10.61 -13.76 3.55
N TYR A 52 10.06 -12.60 3.90
CA TYR A 52 10.21 -11.91 5.19
C TYR A 52 8.85 -11.33 5.61
N PRO A 53 8.63 -11.07 6.92
CA PRO A 53 7.38 -10.49 7.41
C PRO A 53 7.04 -9.17 6.69
N PRO A 54 5.77 -8.90 6.38
CA PRO A 54 5.38 -7.69 5.64
C PRO A 54 5.95 -6.42 6.25
N ARG A 55 6.54 -5.57 5.40
CA ARG A 55 7.09 -4.27 5.78
C ARG A 55 6.23 -3.15 5.21
N VAL A 56 5.97 -2.14 6.03
CA VAL A 56 5.19 -0.96 5.63
C VAL A 56 6.10 0.26 5.56
N ASP A 57 6.03 0.98 4.44
CA ASP A 57 6.71 2.25 4.20
C ASP A 57 5.69 3.30 3.74
N ILE A 58 5.88 4.55 4.16
CA ILE A 58 4.99 5.68 3.86
C ILE A 58 5.81 6.76 3.15
N ASP A 59 5.28 7.24 2.03
CA ASP A 59 5.83 8.34 1.24
C ASP A 59 4.80 9.48 1.20
N GLU A 60 5.23 10.70 1.55
CA GLU A 60 4.37 11.88 1.60
C GLU A 60 4.95 12.99 0.73
N ARG A 61 4.08 13.68 -0.02
CA ARG A 61 4.43 14.78 -0.92
C ARG A 61 3.43 15.92 -0.84
#